data_AF-A0A6L9R061-F1
#
_entry.id   AF-A0A6L9R061-F1
#
_cell.length_a   1.000
_cell.length_b   1.000
_cell.length_c   1.000
_cell.angle_alpha   90.00
_cell.angle_beta   90.00
_cell.angle_gamma   90.00
#
_symmetry.space_group_name_H-M   'P 1'
#
loop_
_entity.id
_entity.type
_entity.pdbx_description
1 polymer ?
#
loop_
_entity_poly.entity_id
_entity_poly.type
_entity_poly.pdbx_seq_one_letter_code
_entity_poly.pdbx_strand_id
1 'polypeptide(L)'
;RAPRLAVDRGPTAEEIASVEAALPDQPHRVAVVLSGDREPSGWWGGGRPAVWADAIEAARMVAREVGVELTAKADQHAPWHPGRCAALYAGDTLVGHAGELHPRVTKAYGLPARSCAMELELRRLGEPVSVSAPHVSSYPVATQDVALVVDSAVPAAEVESALRDGAGDLLEAIRLFDVYTGEQAGEGRKSLAYSLRFRAPDRTLTAEEASQARDAAVAAASDRTGAVLRGA
;
A
#
# COMPACT_ATOMS: atom_id res chain seq x y z
N ARG A 1 33.64 -1.24 -22.94
CA ARG A 1 33.72 -2.44 -23.82
C ARG A 1 34.16 -3.58 -22.94
N ALA A 2 33.41 -4.69 -22.88
CA ALA A 2 33.79 -5.81 -22.01
C ALA A 2 35.20 -6.33 -22.38
N PRO A 3 36.03 -6.71 -21.38
CA PRO A 3 37.32 -7.31 -21.63
C PRO A 3 37.16 -8.63 -22.40
N ARG A 4 38.08 -8.91 -23.33
CA ARG A 4 38.14 -10.22 -24.00
C ARG A 4 39.08 -11.12 -23.21
N LEU A 5 38.52 -12.11 -22.54
CA LEU A 5 39.27 -13.08 -21.77
C LEU A 5 39.83 -14.18 -22.69
N ALA A 6 40.97 -14.74 -22.33
CA ALA A 6 41.56 -15.89 -23.01
C ALA A 6 40.76 -17.17 -22.69
N VAL A 7 40.73 -18.12 -23.63
CA VAL A 7 39.90 -19.35 -23.54
C VAL A 7 40.72 -20.62 -23.24
N ASP A 8 42.01 -20.44 -23.00
CA ASP A 8 42.99 -21.48 -22.69
C ASP A 8 42.95 -21.95 -21.22
N ARG A 9 42.29 -21.18 -20.35
CA ARG A 9 42.08 -21.50 -18.94
C ARG A 9 40.77 -20.93 -18.40
N GLY A 10 40.39 -21.37 -17.20
CA GLY A 10 39.33 -20.71 -16.44
C GLY A 10 39.69 -19.25 -16.10
N PRO A 11 38.72 -18.32 -16.11
CA PRO A 11 38.95 -16.93 -15.75
C PRO A 11 39.22 -16.80 -14.24
N THR A 12 40.12 -15.87 -13.89
CA THR A 12 40.39 -15.50 -12.49
C THR A 12 39.24 -14.68 -11.91
N ALA A 13 39.18 -14.56 -10.58
CA ALA A 13 38.17 -13.72 -9.91
C ALA A 13 38.23 -12.24 -10.36
N GLU A 14 39.43 -11.71 -10.61
CA GLU A 14 39.62 -10.34 -11.13
C GLU A 14 39.10 -10.18 -12.56
N GLU A 15 39.32 -11.18 -13.42
CA GLU A 15 38.81 -11.19 -14.80
C GLU A 15 37.28 -11.30 -14.84
N ILE A 16 36.68 -12.10 -13.96
CA ILE A 16 35.22 -12.18 -13.79
C ILE A 16 34.67 -10.83 -13.34
N ALA A 17 35.24 -10.24 -12.28
CA ALA A 17 34.83 -8.93 -11.78
C ALA A 17 34.94 -7.82 -12.84
N SER A 18 35.98 -7.87 -13.68
CA SER A 18 36.17 -6.92 -14.79
C SER A 18 35.10 -7.05 -15.88
N VAL A 19 34.65 -8.27 -16.17
CA VAL A 19 33.54 -8.51 -17.09
C VAL A 19 32.22 -8.04 -16.47
N GLU A 20 31.95 -8.38 -15.20
CA GLU A 20 30.74 -7.96 -14.49
C GLU A 20 30.62 -6.44 -14.39
N ALA A 21 31.71 -5.74 -14.07
CA ALA A 21 31.74 -4.27 -14.02
C ALA A 21 31.49 -3.61 -15.39
N ALA A 22 31.69 -4.34 -16.49
CA ALA A 22 31.41 -3.87 -17.84
C ALA A 22 29.96 -4.11 -18.29
N LEU A 23 29.18 -4.90 -17.53
CA LEU A 23 27.78 -5.18 -17.83
C LEU A 23 26.87 -4.05 -17.32
N PRO A 24 25.76 -3.76 -18.02
CA PRO A 24 24.73 -2.89 -17.47
C PRO A 24 24.07 -3.53 -16.25
N ASP A 25 23.46 -2.70 -15.40
CA ASP A 25 22.62 -3.19 -14.32
C ASP A 25 21.43 -3.98 -14.88
N GLN A 26 21.20 -5.17 -14.32
CA GLN A 26 20.19 -6.14 -14.77
C GLN A 26 19.27 -6.54 -13.62
N PRO A 27 18.43 -5.62 -13.12
CA PRO A 27 17.46 -5.93 -12.08
C PRO A 27 16.41 -6.93 -12.56
N HIS A 28 16.03 -7.86 -11.68
CA HIS A 28 14.78 -8.56 -11.83
C HIS A 28 13.61 -7.65 -11.48
N ARG A 29 12.64 -7.59 -12.39
CA ARG A 29 11.40 -6.83 -12.23
C ARG A 29 10.21 -7.76 -12.39
N VAL A 30 9.14 -7.45 -11.68
CA VAL A 30 7.83 -8.06 -11.87
C VAL A 30 6.86 -6.98 -12.33
N ALA A 31 6.06 -7.29 -13.34
CA ALA A 31 5.10 -6.35 -13.90
C ALA A 31 3.76 -7.02 -14.17
N VAL A 32 2.70 -6.24 -14.08
CA VAL A 32 1.32 -6.64 -14.36
C VAL A 32 0.67 -5.56 -15.20
N VAL A 33 -0.11 -5.98 -16.20
CA VAL A 33 -0.98 -5.09 -16.98
C VAL A 33 -2.40 -5.64 -16.92
N LEU A 34 -3.36 -4.75 -16.66
CA LEU A 34 -4.77 -5.07 -16.47
C LEU A 34 -5.60 -4.24 -17.45
N SER A 35 -6.53 -4.90 -18.15
CA SER A 35 -7.47 -4.24 -19.07
C SER A 35 -8.77 -5.02 -19.14
N GLY A 36 -9.87 -4.34 -19.49
CA GLY A 36 -11.19 -4.95 -19.53
C GLY A 36 -11.72 -5.25 -18.13
N ASP A 37 -12.40 -6.38 -18.00
CA ASP A 37 -13.05 -6.77 -16.75
C ASP A 37 -12.11 -7.54 -15.83
N ARG A 38 -11.97 -7.04 -14.60
CA ARG A 38 -11.27 -7.73 -13.51
C ARG A 38 -12.09 -8.87 -12.96
N GLU A 39 -13.40 -8.67 -12.88
CA GLU A 39 -14.38 -9.69 -12.52
C GLU A 39 -15.32 -9.90 -13.71
N PRO A 40 -15.41 -11.12 -14.26
CA PRO A 40 -16.28 -11.37 -15.40
C PRO A 40 -17.75 -11.25 -14.98
N SER A 41 -18.58 -10.80 -15.91
CA SER A 41 -20.03 -10.84 -15.76
C SER A 41 -20.53 -12.27 -15.68
N GLY A 42 -21.55 -12.52 -14.89
CA GLY A 42 -22.18 -13.83 -14.74
C GLY A 42 -23.54 -13.73 -14.08
N TRP A 43 -24.07 -14.88 -13.65
CA TRP A 43 -25.36 -14.91 -12.93
C TRP A 43 -25.31 -14.20 -11.56
N TRP A 44 -24.12 -13.96 -11.03
CA TRP A 44 -23.87 -13.18 -9.80
C TRP A 44 -23.80 -11.66 -10.02
N GLY A 45 -23.84 -11.16 -11.26
CA GLY A 45 -23.84 -9.72 -11.55
C GLY A 45 -23.14 -9.33 -12.85
N GLY A 46 -23.14 -8.01 -13.13
CA GLY A 46 -22.63 -7.43 -14.38
C GLY A 46 -21.10 -7.41 -14.56
N GLY A 47 -20.34 -8.00 -13.63
CA GLY A 47 -18.88 -7.92 -13.61
C GLY A 47 -18.37 -6.57 -13.13
N ARG A 48 -17.04 -6.41 -13.13
CA ARG A 48 -16.36 -5.18 -12.69
C ARG A 48 -15.13 -4.91 -13.56
N PRO A 49 -15.00 -3.70 -14.15
CA PRO A 49 -13.79 -3.33 -14.88
C PRO A 49 -12.58 -3.25 -13.95
N ALA A 50 -11.40 -3.57 -14.48
CA ALA A 50 -10.15 -3.32 -13.79
C ALA A 50 -9.92 -1.81 -13.60
N VAL A 51 -9.40 -1.43 -12.45
CA VAL A 51 -9.10 -0.04 -12.07
C VAL A 51 -7.70 0.07 -11.48
N TRP A 52 -7.22 1.31 -11.30
CA TRP A 52 -5.91 1.60 -10.71
C TRP A 52 -5.67 0.91 -9.36
N ALA A 53 -6.73 0.71 -8.57
CA ALA A 53 -6.65 0.03 -7.28
C ALA A 53 -6.28 -1.45 -7.43
N ASP A 54 -6.71 -2.12 -8.50
CA ASP A 54 -6.33 -3.51 -8.79
C ASP A 54 -4.83 -3.62 -9.12
N ALA A 55 -4.23 -2.59 -9.72
CA ALA A 55 -2.79 -2.54 -9.98
C ALA A 55 -1.98 -2.35 -8.67
N ILE A 56 -2.47 -1.52 -7.75
CA ILE A 56 -1.85 -1.39 -6.41
C ILE A 56 -1.99 -2.70 -5.63
N GLU A 57 -3.13 -3.38 -5.73
CA GLU A 57 -3.33 -4.66 -5.07
C GLU A 57 -2.43 -5.76 -5.65
N ALA A 58 -2.15 -5.74 -6.95
CA ALA A 58 -1.16 -6.63 -7.55
C ALA A 58 0.24 -6.44 -6.93
N ALA A 59 0.65 -5.19 -6.64
CA ALA A 59 1.91 -4.94 -5.95
C ALA A 59 1.89 -5.44 -4.50
N ARG A 60 0.79 -5.21 -3.78
CA ARG A 60 0.62 -5.73 -2.42
C ARG A 60 0.64 -7.24 -2.38
N MET A 61 0.10 -7.91 -3.39
CA MET A 61 0.18 -9.37 -3.52
C MET A 61 1.64 -9.84 -3.61
N VAL A 62 2.44 -9.24 -4.49
CA VAL A 62 3.87 -9.55 -4.59
C VAL A 62 4.58 -9.30 -3.25
N ALA A 63 4.29 -8.17 -2.60
CA ALA A 63 4.94 -7.82 -1.35
C ALA A 63 4.58 -8.77 -0.19
N ARG A 64 3.33 -9.25 -0.13
CA ARG A 64 2.90 -10.29 0.83
C ARG A 64 3.69 -11.59 0.68
N GLU A 65 4.00 -12.02 -0.54
CA GLU A 65 4.81 -13.22 -0.76
C GLU A 65 6.26 -13.06 -0.26
N VAL A 66 6.78 -11.82 -0.23
CA VAL A 66 8.10 -11.49 0.33
C VAL A 66 8.01 -11.21 1.84
N GLY A 67 6.82 -10.97 2.39
CA GLY A 67 6.62 -10.56 3.78
C GLY A 67 6.95 -9.08 4.03
N VAL A 68 6.83 -8.23 3.01
CA VAL A 68 7.15 -6.80 3.07
C VAL A 68 5.88 -5.96 3.00
N GLU A 69 5.79 -4.95 3.85
CA GLU A 69 4.70 -3.96 3.81
C GLU A 69 5.02 -2.84 2.81
N LEU A 70 4.05 -2.51 1.96
CA LEU A 70 4.19 -1.43 0.98
C LEU A 70 3.39 -0.19 1.39
N THR A 71 4.06 0.96 1.33
CA THR A 71 3.40 2.27 1.43
C THR A 71 3.18 2.82 0.02
N ALA A 72 1.93 3.14 -0.31
CA ALA A 72 1.57 3.79 -1.57
C ALA A 72 1.42 5.31 -1.35
N LYS A 73 2.15 6.11 -2.14
CA LYS A 73 2.07 7.57 -2.12
C LYS A 73 1.67 8.07 -3.50
N ALA A 74 0.80 9.08 -3.56
CA ALA A 74 0.43 9.69 -4.84
C ALA A 74 1.68 10.27 -5.52
N ASP A 75 1.82 10.03 -6.82
CA ASP A 75 2.97 10.47 -7.60
C ASP A 75 2.55 10.89 -9.01
N GLN A 76 3.40 11.66 -9.70
CA GLN A 76 3.23 12.02 -11.10
C GLN A 76 4.42 11.52 -11.90
N HIS A 77 4.34 10.27 -12.35
CA HIS A 77 5.40 9.61 -13.09
C HIS A 77 4.90 9.10 -14.44
N ALA A 78 5.68 9.27 -15.51
CA ALA A 78 5.37 8.67 -16.81
C ALA A 78 5.70 7.17 -16.77
N PRO A 79 4.91 6.27 -17.38
CA PRO A 79 3.79 6.52 -18.29
C PRO A 79 2.40 6.59 -17.64
N TRP A 80 2.30 6.79 -16.32
CA TRP A 80 1.04 6.74 -15.58
C TRP A 80 0.22 8.03 -15.67
N HIS A 81 -1.06 7.92 -15.35
CA HIS A 81 -1.98 9.04 -15.22
C HIS A 81 -1.67 9.85 -13.94
N PRO A 82 -1.55 11.19 -14.00
CA PRO A 82 -1.06 12.01 -12.88
C PRO A 82 -1.94 11.98 -11.63
N GLY A 83 -3.26 11.78 -11.78
CA GLY A 83 -4.18 11.63 -10.66
C GLY A 83 -4.46 10.18 -10.23
N ARG A 84 -3.84 9.18 -10.88
CA ARG A 84 -4.10 7.75 -10.64
C ARG A 84 -2.81 6.94 -10.73
N CYS A 85 -1.74 7.49 -10.16
CA CYS A 85 -0.42 6.88 -10.07
C CYS A 85 -0.01 6.86 -8.60
N ALA A 86 0.50 5.72 -8.16
CA ALA A 86 1.09 5.52 -6.86
C ALA A 86 2.57 5.12 -7.02
N ALA A 87 3.45 5.85 -6.35
CA ALA A 87 4.80 5.39 -6.04
C ALA A 87 4.71 4.44 -4.84
N LEU A 88 5.40 3.30 -4.94
CA LEU A 88 5.36 2.21 -3.97
C LEU A 88 6.69 2.14 -3.23
N TYR A 89 6.62 2.18 -1.91
CA TYR A 89 7.78 2.20 -1.03
C TYR A 89 7.81 0.99 -0.11
N ALA A 90 8.97 0.36 0.02
CA ALA A 90 9.29 -0.59 1.09
C ALA A 90 10.14 0.18 2.13
N GLY A 91 9.54 0.52 3.27
CA GLY A 91 10.09 1.53 4.17
C GLY A 91 10.27 2.87 3.43
N ASP A 92 11.50 3.38 3.37
CA ASP A 92 11.85 4.60 2.64
C ASP A 92 12.36 4.35 1.21
N THR A 93 12.44 3.08 0.78
CA THR A 93 12.99 2.73 -0.54
C THR A 93 11.89 2.69 -1.58
N LEU A 94 12.01 3.49 -2.64
CA LEU A 94 11.14 3.39 -3.81
C LEU A 94 11.42 2.07 -4.56
N VAL A 95 10.40 1.21 -4.61
CA VAL A 95 10.49 -0.11 -5.24
C VAL A 95 9.79 -0.18 -6.60
N GLY A 96 8.91 0.76 -6.90
CA GLY A 96 8.24 0.82 -8.20
C GLY A 96 6.98 1.68 -8.18
N HIS A 97 6.12 1.45 -9.16
CA HIS A 97 4.94 2.28 -9.41
C HIS A 97 3.74 1.42 -9.85
N ALA A 98 2.54 1.86 -9.51
CA ALA A 98 1.30 1.23 -9.93
C ALA A 98 0.21 2.26 -10.19
N GLY A 99 -0.68 1.98 -11.15
CA GLY A 99 -1.80 2.88 -11.43
C GLY A 99 -2.43 2.70 -12.80
N GLU A 100 -3.23 3.68 -13.20
CA GLU A 100 -3.78 3.75 -14.57
C GLU A 100 -2.74 4.35 -15.52
N LEU A 101 -2.62 3.81 -16.73
CA LEU A 101 -1.77 4.39 -17.77
C LEU A 101 -2.34 5.70 -18.29
N HIS A 102 -1.45 6.61 -18.69
CA HIS A 102 -1.86 7.89 -19.25
C HIS A 102 -2.66 7.69 -20.56
N PRO A 103 -3.79 8.40 -20.78
CA PRO A 103 -4.62 8.23 -21.98
C PRO A 103 -3.88 8.44 -23.31
N ARG A 104 -2.86 9.31 -23.32
CA ARG A 104 -1.97 9.48 -24.49
C ARG A 104 -1.13 8.24 -24.77
N VAL A 105 -0.67 7.54 -23.73
CA VAL A 105 0.10 6.31 -23.86
C VAL A 105 -0.81 5.20 -24.40
N THR A 106 -1.99 5.02 -23.79
CA THR A 106 -2.93 4.00 -24.27
C THR A 106 -3.34 4.25 -25.72
N LYS A 107 -3.59 5.51 -26.10
CA LYS A 107 -3.89 5.87 -27.49
C LYS A 107 -2.71 5.62 -28.44
N ALA A 108 -1.49 6.01 -28.06
CA ALA A 108 -0.30 5.87 -28.90
C ALA A 108 0.04 4.41 -29.21
N TYR A 109 -0.18 3.52 -28.25
CA TYR A 109 0.13 2.09 -28.36
C TYR A 109 -1.10 1.21 -28.66
N GLY A 110 -2.27 1.80 -28.90
CA GLY A 110 -3.50 1.05 -29.22
C GLY A 110 -4.00 0.16 -28.08
N LEU A 111 -3.71 0.52 -26.83
CA LEU A 111 -4.17 -0.21 -25.65
C LEU A 111 -5.62 0.14 -25.31
N PRO A 112 -6.38 -0.79 -24.70
CA PRO A 112 -7.71 -0.49 -24.18
C PRO A 112 -7.70 0.74 -23.26
N ALA A 113 -8.77 1.53 -23.33
CA ALA A 113 -8.94 2.67 -22.44
C ALA A 113 -8.91 2.21 -20.98
N ARG A 114 -8.32 3.04 -20.11
CA ARG A 114 -8.16 2.77 -18.68
C ARG A 114 -7.35 1.51 -18.34
N SER A 115 -6.50 1.04 -19.26
CA SER A 115 -5.51 0.00 -18.95
C SER A 115 -4.67 0.44 -17.75
N CYS A 116 -4.51 -0.46 -16.79
CA CYS A 116 -3.74 -0.23 -15.58
C CYS A 116 -2.47 -1.07 -15.61
N ALA A 117 -1.42 -0.62 -14.92
CA ALA A 117 -0.15 -1.32 -14.86
C ALA A 117 0.52 -1.16 -13.50
N MET A 118 1.32 -2.15 -13.14
CA MET A 118 2.16 -2.19 -11.95
C MET A 118 3.53 -2.71 -12.36
N GLU A 119 4.59 -2.14 -11.81
CA GLU A 119 5.96 -2.64 -11.94
C GLU A 119 6.70 -2.47 -10.62
N LEU A 120 7.43 -3.51 -10.20
CA LEU A 120 8.29 -3.51 -9.02
C LEU A 120 9.68 -4.05 -9.35
N GLU A 121 10.71 -3.47 -8.76
CA GLU A 121 12.07 -3.99 -8.78
C GLU A 121 12.31 -4.90 -7.57
N LEU A 122 12.48 -6.21 -7.82
CA LEU A 122 12.47 -7.22 -6.77
C LEU A 122 13.64 -7.08 -5.79
N ARG A 123 14.83 -6.68 -6.27
CA ARG A 123 16.00 -6.45 -5.41
C ARG A 123 15.80 -5.34 -4.37
N ARG A 124 14.86 -4.42 -4.63
CA ARG A 124 14.60 -3.27 -3.75
C ARG A 124 13.52 -3.55 -2.71
N LEU A 125 12.78 -4.65 -2.83
CA LEU A 125 11.77 -5.05 -1.84
C LEU A 125 12.41 -5.44 -0.49
N GLY A 126 13.70 -5.76 -0.48
CA GLY A 126 14.42 -6.21 0.72
C GLY A 126 14.51 -7.73 0.78
N GLU A 127 15.06 -8.23 1.88
CA GLU A 127 15.13 -9.67 2.14
C GLU A 127 13.79 -10.19 2.68
N PRO A 128 13.42 -11.44 2.36
CA PRO A 128 12.22 -12.06 2.90
C PRO A 128 12.23 -12.05 4.42
N VAL A 129 11.12 -11.65 5.04
CA VAL A 129 11.03 -11.64 6.50
C VAL A 129 10.89 -13.08 6.99
N SER A 130 11.68 -13.45 8.00
CA SER A 130 11.56 -14.75 8.67
C SER A 130 10.22 -14.85 9.38
N VAL A 131 9.45 -15.90 9.11
CA VAL A 131 8.17 -16.15 9.77
C VAL A 131 8.41 -16.43 11.25
N SER A 132 7.91 -15.53 12.12
CA SER A 132 7.88 -15.75 13.57
C SER A 132 6.49 -16.24 13.99
N ALA A 133 6.44 -17.13 14.98
CA ALA A 133 5.18 -17.54 15.58
C ALA A 133 4.51 -16.32 16.25
N PRO A 134 3.29 -15.93 15.85
CA PRO A 134 2.60 -14.80 16.47
C PRO A 134 2.09 -15.21 17.85
N HIS A 135 2.07 -14.25 18.78
CA HIS A 135 1.37 -14.43 20.05
C HIS A 135 -0.15 -14.29 19.81
N VAL A 136 -0.90 -15.37 20.04
CA VAL A 136 -2.36 -15.37 19.91
C VAL A 136 -2.97 -15.28 21.30
N SER A 137 -3.41 -14.08 21.68
CA SER A 137 -4.07 -13.85 22.95
C SER A 137 -5.49 -14.45 22.96
N SER A 138 -5.83 -15.15 24.03
CA SER A 138 -7.16 -15.73 24.27
C SER A 138 -8.15 -14.73 24.89
N TYR A 139 -7.67 -13.52 25.24
CA TYR A 139 -8.52 -12.50 25.85
C TYR A 139 -9.53 -11.91 24.84
N PRO A 140 -10.71 -11.45 25.31
CA PRO A 140 -11.71 -10.83 24.44
C PRO A 140 -11.18 -9.61 23.69
N VAL A 141 -11.68 -9.39 22.46
CA VAL A 141 -11.43 -8.16 21.69
C VAL A 141 -12.46 -7.11 22.09
N ALA A 142 -12.00 -5.88 22.34
CA ALA A 142 -12.87 -4.70 22.36
C ALA A 142 -12.83 -4.04 20.98
N THR A 143 -13.98 -3.97 20.31
CA THR A 143 -14.10 -3.28 19.02
C THR A 143 -14.75 -1.93 19.24
N GLN A 144 -14.17 -0.87 18.69
CA GLN A 144 -14.74 0.48 18.69
C GLN A 144 -14.58 1.09 17.30
N ASP A 145 -15.61 1.77 16.84
CA ASP A 145 -15.57 2.45 15.55
C ASP A 145 -15.38 3.95 15.78
N VAL A 146 -14.66 4.62 14.88
CA VAL A 146 -14.48 6.07 14.90
C VAL A 146 -14.76 6.66 13.52
N ALA A 147 -15.51 7.75 13.49
CA ALA A 147 -15.77 8.52 12.29
C ALA A 147 -15.06 9.89 12.37
N LEU A 148 -14.08 10.10 11.50
CA LEU A 148 -13.27 11.30 11.44
C LEU A 148 -13.56 12.09 10.16
N VAL A 149 -13.84 13.38 10.30
CA VAL A 149 -13.96 14.29 9.17
C VAL A 149 -12.62 14.98 8.95
N VAL A 150 -12.11 14.89 7.72
CA VAL A 150 -10.83 15.48 7.29
C VAL A 150 -11.01 16.22 5.97
N ASP A 151 -10.05 17.06 5.61
CA ASP A 151 -9.96 17.64 4.28
C ASP A 151 -9.88 16.53 3.21
N SER A 152 -10.55 16.75 2.07
CA SER A 152 -10.61 15.77 0.98
C SER A 152 -9.24 15.42 0.40
N ALA A 153 -8.26 16.33 0.49
CA ALA A 153 -6.88 16.13 0.05
C ALA A 153 -6.05 15.22 0.97
N VAL A 154 -6.43 15.09 2.25
CA VAL A 154 -5.67 14.28 3.22
C VAL A 154 -5.78 12.79 2.86
N PRO A 155 -4.67 12.07 2.63
CA PRO A 155 -4.72 10.64 2.36
C PRO A 155 -5.29 9.84 3.54
N ALA A 156 -6.18 8.89 3.27
CA ALA A 156 -6.74 8.02 4.32
C ALA A 156 -5.65 7.20 5.05
N ALA A 157 -4.54 6.90 4.38
CA ALA A 157 -3.40 6.23 4.98
C ALA A 157 -2.68 7.08 6.06
N GLU A 158 -2.69 8.41 5.92
CA GLU A 158 -2.10 9.30 6.93
C GLU A 158 -2.95 9.35 8.19
N VAL A 159 -4.28 9.36 8.03
CA VAL A 159 -5.23 9.28 9.15
C VAL A 159 -5.13 7.92 9.84
N GLU A 160 -5.03 6.82 9.07
CA GLU A 160 -4.85 5.48 9.61
C GLU A 160 -3.53 5.34 10.40
N SER A 161 -2.42 5.87 9.87
CA SER A 161 -1.13 5.89 10.57
C SER A 161 -1.23 6.69 11.87
N ALA A 162 -1.86 7.86 11.84
CA ALA A 162 -2.02 8.68 13.04
C ALA A 162 -2.88 7.99 14.12
N LEU A 163 -3.96 7.33 13.72
CA LEU A 163 -4.79 6.51 14.61
C LEU A 163 -3.97 5.35 15.21
N ARG A 164 -3.21 4.62 14.38
CA ARG A 164 -2.39 3.50 14.83
C ARG A 164 -1.36 3.93 15.86
N ASP A 165 -0.64 5.01 15.58
CA ASP A 165 0.43 5.51 16.46
C ASP A 165 -0.15 6.04 17.78
N GLY A 166 -1.30 6.71 17.76
CA GLY A 166 -1.95 7.21 18.98
C GLY A 166 -2.63 6.15 19.83
N ALA A 167 -3.11 5.06 19.21
CA ALA A 167 -3.74 3.94 19.91
C ALA A 167 -2.74 3.06 20.69
N GLY A 168 -1.48 3.05 20.25
CA GLY A 168 -0.38 2.31 20.87
C GLY A 168 -0.53 0.79 20.81
N ASP A 169 0.16 0.10 21.70
CA ASP A 169 0.31 -1.37 21.67
C ASP A 169 -0.99 -2.15 21.91
N LEU A 170 -2.04 -1.49 22.41
CA LEU A 170 -3.34 -2.12 22.61
C LEU A 170 -4.10 -2.33 21.29
N LEU A 171 -3.75 -1.59 20.23
CA LEU A 171 -4.42 -1.71 18.94
C LEU A 171 -3.93 -2.97 18.21
N GLU A 172 -4.77 -3.99 18.18
CA GLU A 172 -4.53 -5.21 17.44
C GLU A 172 -4.74 -5.03 15.94
N ALA A 173 -5.77 -4.29 15.53
CA ALA A 173 -6.07 -4.04 14.13
C ALA A 173 -6.86 -2.75 13.91
N ILE A 174 -6.68 -2.15 12.74
CA ILE A 174 -7.43 -1.00 12.25
C ILE A 174 -7.87 -1.26 10.81
N ARG A 175 -9.08 -0.87 10.46
CA ARG A 175 -9.60 -1.00 9.09
C ARG A 175 -10.51 0.17 8.74
N LEU A 176 -10.21 0.84 7.63
CA LEU A 176 -11.15 1.75 6.98
C LEU A 176 -12.29 0.92 6.36
N PHE A 177 -13.53 1.26 6.69
CA PHE A 177 -14.71 0.55 6.16
C PHE A 177 -15.71 1.45 5.44
N ASP A 178 -15.67 2.77 5.67
CA ASP A 178 -16.54 3.71 4.96
C ASP A 178 -15.83 5.04 4.65
N VAL A 179 -16.15 5.60 3.48
CA VAL A 179 -15.68 6.91 3.01
C VAL A 179 -16.89 7.68 2.48
N TYR A 180 -17.30 8.71 3.20
CA TYR A 180 -18.48 9.52 2.87
C TYR A 180 -18.08 10.94 2.46
N THR A 181 -18.55 11.42 1.31
CA THR A 181 -18.25 12.74 0.74
C THR A 181 -19.48 13.61 0.49
N GLY A 182 -20.64 13.28 1.10
CA GLY A 182 -21.86 14.05 0.93
C GLY A 182 -21.93 15.32 1.78
N GLU A 183 -23.02 16.08 1.66
CA GLU A 183 -23.20 17.39 2.30
C GLU A 183 -22.93 17.40 3.80
N GLN A 184 -23.25 16.31 4.51
CA GLN A 184 -23.04 16.19 5.95
C GLN A 184 -21.55 16.18 6.35
N ALA A 185 -20.63 15.90 5.43
CA ALA A 185 -19.19 16.01 5.69
C ALA A 185 -18.69 17.47 5.60
N GLY A 186 -19.45 18.35 4.96
CA GLY A 186 -19.03 19.69 4.58
C GLY A 186 -18.31 19.73 3.23
N GLU A 187 -18.42 20.86 2.54
CA GLU A 187 -17.77 21.07 1.25
C GLU A 187 -16.24 20.95 1.37
N GLY A 188 -15.60 20.26 0.43
CA GLY A 188 -14.16 20.03 0.42
C GLY A 188 -13.66 19.01 1.46
N ARG A 189 -14.56 18.35 2.21
CA ARG A 189 -14.21 17.38 3.25
C ARG A 189 -14.75 15.99 2.95
N LYS A 190 -14.23 15.01 3.68
CA LYS A 190 -14.70 13.63 3.67
C LYS A 190 -14.73 13.07 5.09
N SER A 191 -15.69 12.20 5.36
CA SER A 191 -15.76 11.42 6.59
C SER A 191 -15.17 10.04 6.34
N LEU A 192 -14.23 9.62 7.18
CA LEU A 192 -13.58 8.32 7.14
C LEU A 192 -14.00 7.55 8.38
N ALA A 193 -14.59 6.36 8.20
CA ALA A 193 -14.96 5.49 9.31
C ALA A 193 -13.98 4.33 9.44
N TYR A 194 -13.38 4.20 10.62
CA TYR A 194 -12.42 3.16 10.95
C TYR A 194 -12.97 2.27 12.05
N SER A 195 -12.76 0.97 11.91
CA SER A 195 -12.99 0.00 12.98
C SER A 195 -11.66 -0.32 13.65
N LEU A 196 -11.59 -0.08 14.95
CA LEU A 196 -10.43 -0.30 15.81
C LEU A 196 -10.69 -1.53 16.67
N ARG A 197 -9.76 -2.47 16.67
CA ARG A 197 -9.78 -3.66 17.52
C ARG A 197 -8.69 -3.55 18.56
N PHE A 198 -9.10 -3.52 19.82
CA PHE A 198 -8.21 -3.44 20.97
C PHE A 198 -8.14 -4.76 21.71
N ARG A 199 -6.93 -5.15 22.11
CA ARG A 199 -6.70 -6.33 22.94
C ARG A 199 -5.39 -6.19 23.72
N ALA A 200 -5.45 -6.47 25.02
CA ALA A 200 -4.25 -6.64 25.84
C ALA A 200 -3.73 -8.10 25.76
N PRO A 201 -2.40 -8.29 25.81
CA PRO A 201 -1.81 -9.63 25.75
C PRO A 201 -1.98 -10.42 27.07
N ASP A 202 -2.21 -9.72 28.19
CA ASP A 202 -2.10 -10.24 29.55
C ASP A 202 -3.39 -10.13 30.38
N ARG A 203 -4.42 -9.42 29.88
CA ARG A 203 -5.69 -9.23 30.58
C ARG A 203 -6.85 -8.94 29.64
N THR A 204 -8.07 -9.04 30.19
CA THR A 204 -9.26 -8.49 29.55
C THR A 204 -9.24 -6.97 29.72
N LEU A 205 -9.38 -6.23 28.61
CA LEU A 205 -9.49 -4.77 28.66
C LEU A 205 -10.82 -4.34 29.26
N THR A 206 -10.79 -3.30 30.09
CA THR A 206 -12.01 -2.63 30.53
C THR A 206 -12.55 -1.71 29.43
N ALA A 207 -13.82 -1.32 29.53
CA ALA A 207 -14.42 -0.36 28.60
C ALA A 207 -13.71 1.00 28.68
N GLU A 208 -13.26 1.40 29.87
CA GLU A 208 -12.51 2.63 30.10
C GLU A 208 -11.14 2.57 29.43
N GLU A 209 -10.39 1.47 29.56
CA GLU A 209 -9.08 1.31 28.92
C GLU A 209 -9.18 1.38 27.39
N ALA A 210 -10.17 0.70 26.80
CA ALA A 210 -10.40 0.75 25.35
C ALA A 210 -10.77 2.16 24.89
N SER A 211 -11.64 2.85 25.63
CA SER A 211 -12.06 4.22 25.31
C SER A 211 -10.91 5.22 25.43
N GLN A 212 -10.04 5.07 26.44
CA GLN A 212 -8.83 5.90 26.58
C GLN A 212 -7.87 5.70 25.41
N ALA A 213 -7.65 4.45 24.96
CA ALA A 213 -6.81 4.16 23.80
C ALA A 213 -7.39 4.76 22.51
N ARG A 214 -8.72 4.69 22.33
CA ARG A 214 -9.42 5.36 21.23
C ARG A 214 -9.27 6.88 21.30
N ASP A 215 -9.47 7.48 22.46
CA ASP A 215 -9.38 8.94 22.61
C ASP A 215 -7.96 9.44 22.33
N ALA A 216 -6.93 8.69 22.73
CA ALA A 216 -5.54 8.96 22.37
C ALA A 216 -5.30 8.83 20.85
N ALA A 217 -5.87 7.82 20.20
CA ALA A 217 -5.82 7.65 18.75
C ALA A 217 -6.45 8.84 18.01
N VAL A 218 -7.64 9.27 18.45
CA VAL A 218 -8.36 10.40 17.87
C VAL A 218 -7.59 11.70 18.08
N ALA A 219 -7.01 11.92 19.25
CA ALA A 219 -6.16 13.09 19.51
C ALA A 219 -4.95 13.13 18.56
N ALA A 220 -4.23 12.03 18.40
CA ALA A 220 -3.09 11.94 17.48
C ALA A 220 -3.50 12.17 16.01
N ALA A 221 -4.66 11.64 15.59
CA ALA A 221 -5.21 11.90 14.26
C ALA A 221 -5.58 13.38 14.07
N SER A 222 -6.14 14.00 15.10
CA SER A 222 -6.53 15.41 15.07
C SER A 222 -5.30 16.31 14.96
N ASP A 223 -4.26 16.05 15.75
CA ASP A 223 -3.02 16.83 15.76
C ASP A 223 -2.24 16.72 14.43
N ARG A 224 -2.18 15.51 13.84
CA ARG A 224 -1.38 15.26 12.63
C ARG A 224 -2.09 15.64 11.34
N THR A 225 -3.41 15.47 11.28
CA THR A 225 -4.16 15.55 10.01
C THR A 225 -5.28 16.60 10.03
N GLY A 226 -5.50 17.26 11.16
CA GLY A 226 -6.64 18.17 11.34
C GLY A 226 -7.99 17.45 11.37
N ALA A 227 -7.98 16.14 11.65
CA ALA A 227 -9.19 15.34 11.77
C ALA A 227 -10.10 15.86 12.89
N VAL A 228 -11.40 15.84 12.66
CA VAL A 228 -12.41 16.18 13.66
C VAL A 228 -13.32 14.99 13.89
N LEU A 229 -13.47 14.58 15.14
CA LEU A 229 -14.35 13.49 15.52
C LEU A 229 -15.82 13.87 15.25
N ARG A 230 -16.50 13.04 14.47
CA ARG A 230 -17.94 13.16 14.18
C ARG A 230 -18.79 12.22 15.02
N GLY A 231 -18.27 11.04 15.34
CA GLY A 231 -18.95 10.03 16.14
C GLY A 231 -17.96 8.92 16.52
N ALA A 232 -18.18 8.34 17.70
CA ALA A 232 -17.45 7.22 18.27
C ALA A 232 -18.42 6.31 19.03
#